data_AF-A0A7V5F2C7-F1
#
_entry.id   AF-A0A7V5F2C7-F1
#
_cell.length_a   1.000
_cell.length_b   1.000
_cell.length_c   1.000
_cell.angle_alpha   90.00
_cell.angle_beta   90.00
_cell.angle_gamma   90.00
#
_symmetry.space_group_name_H-M   'P 1'
#
loop_
_entity.id
_entity.type
_entity.pdbx_description
1 polymer ?
#
loop_
_entity_poly.entity_id
_entity_poly.type
_entity_poly.pdbx_seq_one_letter_code
_entity_poly.pdbx_strand_id
1 'polypeptide(L)'
;RSLYTPQIVIGGVTHVVGFKPMQVASVVQKQLESPVEVTIEVESEADGALRISCLPRPGAALPNQINVDLVAYLAKASIEIMHGENAG
;
A
#
# COMPACT_ATOMS: atom_id res chain seq x y z
N ARG A 1 9.05 16.61 -12.82
CA ARG A 1 9.26 15.71 -11.66
C ARG A 1 9.95 14.46 -12.18
N SER A 2 11.12 14.10 -11.65
CA SER A 2 11.80 12.87 -12.04
C SER A 2 11.23 11.69 -11.24
N LEU A 3 10.94 10.59 -11.92
CA LEU A 3 10.58 9.31 -11.29
C LEU A 3 11.88 8.55 -11.01
N TYR A 4 12.03 8.01 -9.80
CA TYR A 4 13.23 7.28 -9.41
C TYR A 4 12.84 5.91 -8.87
N THR A 5 13.53 4.86 -9.30
CA THR A 5 13.30 3.49 -8.83
C THR A 5 14.55 2.97 -8.10
N PRO A 6 14.39 2.31 -6.94
CA PRO A 6 13.12 2.03 -6.24
C PRO A 6 12.57 3.27 -5.50
N GLN A 7 11.24 3.36 -5.40
CA GLN A 7 10.51 4.34 -4.60
C GLN A 7 9.42 3.61 -3.80
N ILE A 8 9.33 3.93 -2.51
CA ILE A 8 8.37 3.33 -1.57
C ILE A 8 7.40 4.42 -1.13
N VAL A 9 6.10 4.18 -1.23
CA VAL A 9 5.03 5.10 -0.79
C VAL A 9 4.38 4.57 0.49
N ILE A 10 4.21 5.42 1.50
CA ILE A 10 3.70 5.06 2.83
C ILE A 10 2.51 5.95 3.15
N GLY A 11 1.37 5.32 3.44
CA GLY A 11 0.11 6.00 3.76
C GLY A 11 -0.44 6.89 2.64
N GLY A 12 0.03 6.72 1.39
CA GLY A 12 -0.37 7.53 0.24
C GLY A 12 0.15 8.98 0.24
N VAL A 13 0.81 9.44 1.31
CA VAL A 13 1.21 10.85 1.50
C VAL A 13 2.72 11.06 1.59
N THR A 14 3.46 10.04 2.05
CA THR A 14 4.91 10.11 2.22
C THR A 14 5.58 9.13 1.26
N HIS A 15 6.77 9.48 0.76
CA HIS A 15 7.57 8.56 -0.04
C HIS A 15 9.04 8.54 0.40
N VAL A 16 9.69 7.40 0.20
CA VAL A 16 11.13 7.18 0.42
C VAL A 16 11.74 6.73 -0.90
N VAL A 17 12.79 7.43 -1.34
CA VAL A 17 13.50 7.12 -2.57
C VAL A 17 14.77 6.32 -2.25
N GLY A 18 15.00 5.25 -3.03
CA GLY A 18 16.11 4.31 -2.85
C GLY A 18 15.87 3.27 -1.76
N PHE A 19 16.81 2.34 -1.62
CA PHE A 19 16.77 1.33 -0.57
C PHE A 19 17.22 1.91 0.78
N LYS A 20 16.25 2.29 1.63
CA LYS A 20 16.51 2.89 2.95
C LYS A 20 15.63 2.26 4.06
N PRO A 21 15.90 1.02 4.48
CA PRO A 21 15.02 0.27 5.38
C PRO A 21 14.70 0.96 6.70
N MET A 22 15.71 1.54 7.37
CA MET A 22 15.49 2.25 8.63
C MET A 22 14.62 3.50 8.47
N GLN A 23 14.77 4.22 7.36
CA GLN A 23 13.93 5.38 7.08
C GLN A 23 12.48 4.96 6.83
N VAL A 24 12.27 3.88 6.07
CA VAL A 24 10.94 3.29 5.86
C VAL A 24 10.31 2.91 7.19
N ALA A 25 11.02 2.18 8.05
CA ALA A 25 10.52 1.78 9.37
C ALA A 25 10.14 2.98 10.24
N SER A 26 10.97 4.03 10.27
CA SER A 26 10.69 5.26 11.01
C SER A 26 9.43 5.98 10.51
N VAL A 27 9.23 6.07 9.19
CA VAL A 27 8.05 6.69 8.60
C VAL A 27 6.79 5.88 8.89
N VAL A 28 6.87 4.54 8.82
CA VAL A 28 5.75 3.66 9.18
C VAL A 28 5.36 3.87 10.64
N GLN A 29 6.33 3.88 11.55
CA GLN A 29 6.04 4.08 12.98
C GLN A 29 5.34 5.42 13.23
N LYS A 30 5.83 6.50 12.62
CA LYS A 30 5.18 7.82 12.70
C LYS A 30 3.77 7.82 12.13
N GLN A 31 3.54 7.08 11.03
CA GLN A 31 2.20 6.98 10.43
C GLN A 31 1.21 6.26 11.36
N LEU A 32 1.67 5.23 12.08
CA LEU A 32 0.84 4.47 13.03
C LEU A 32 0.40 5.29 14.25
N GLU A 33 1.11 6.37 14.57
CA GLU A 33 0.71 7.32 15.63
C GLU A 33 -0.52 8.15 15.22
N SER A 34 -0.82 8.26 13.93
CA SER A 34 -1.99 8.96 13.43
C SER A 34 -3.22 8.04 13.40
N PRO A 35 -4.40 8.51 13.83
CA PRO A 35 -5.60 7.73 13.66
C PRO A 35 -5.94 7.60 12.16
N VAL A 36 -5.99 6.37 11.63
CA VAL A 36 -6.72 6.05 10.39
C VAL A 36 -8.18 6.55 10.44
N GLU A 37 -8.74 6.96 9.32
CA GLU A 37 -10.10 7.53 9.29
C GLU A 37 -11.17 6.47 9.00
N VAL A 38 -10.77 5.37 8.36
CA VAL A 38 -11.62 4.26 7.94
C VAL A 38 -10.98 2.95 8.37
N THR A 39 -11.76 2.07 8.98
CA THR A 39 -11.40 0.66 9.19
C THR A 39 -11.87 -0.14 7.98
N ILE A 40 -10.99 -0.99 7.44
CA ILE A 40 -11.32 -1.88 6.31
C ILE A 40 -11.31 -3.32 6.83
N GLU A 41 -12.43 -4.01 6.64
CA GLU A 41 -12.59 -5.43 6.93
C GLU A 41 -12.85 -6.16 5.61
N VAL A 42 -12.18 -7.29 5.41
CA VAL A 42 -12.31 -8.10 4.20
C VAL A 42 -12.61 -9.53 4.61
N GLU A 43 -13.71 -10.06 4.11
CA GLU A 43 -14.15 -11.43 4.33
C GLU A 43 -14.22 -12.15 2.98
N SER A 44 -13.72 -13.39 2.96
CA SER A 44 -13.91 -14.28 1.82
C SER A 44 -15.25 -14.99 1.96
N GLU A 45 -16.05 -14.94 0.91
CA GLU A 45 -17.36 -15.57 0.84
C GLU A 45 -17.29 -16.87 0.02
N ALA A 46 -18.42 -17.58 -0.09
CA ALA A 46 -18.56 -18.68 -1.03
C ALA A 46 -18.26 -18.23 -2.47
N ASP A 47 -17.81 -19.17 -3.30
CA ASP A 47 -17.54 -18.97 -4.73
C ASP A 47 -16.43 -17.94 -5.05
N GLY A 48 -15.60 -17.60 -4.07
CA GLY A 48 -14.45 -16.70 -4.25
C GLY A 48 -14.82 -15.22 -4.29
N ALA A 49 -16.05 -14.86 -3.90
CA ALA A 49 -16.41 -13.46 -3.70
C ALA A 49 -15.70 -12.86 -2.47
N LEU A 50 -15.45 -11.55 -2.51
CA LEU A 50 -14.93 -10.78 -1.38
C LEU A 50 -15.99 -9.80 -0.90
N ARG A 51 -16.26 -9.82 0.40
CA ARG A 51 -17.04 -8.79 1.07
C ARG A 51 -16.07 -7.79 1.70
N ILE A 52 -16.15 -6.54 1.27
CA ILE A 52 -15.32 -5.44 1.78
C ILE A 52 -16.20 -4.45 2.54
N SER A 53 -15.97 -4.33 3.85
CA SER A 53 -16.65 -3.38 4.72
C SER A 53 -15.72 -2.21 5.04
N CYS A 54 -16.13 -1.00 4.69
CA CYS A 54 -15.40 0.22 5.00
C CYS A 54 -16.17 1.01 6.06
N LEU A 55 -15.64 1.06 7.29
CA LEU A 55 -16.31 1.66 8.43
C LEU A 55 -15.62 2.98 8.83
N PRO A 56 -16.29 4.14 8.69
CA PRO A 56 -15.75 5.39 9.19
C PRO A 56 -15.61 5.32 10.71
N ARG A 57 -14.50 5.84 11.24
CA ARG A 57 -14.36 5.99 12.69
C ARG A 57 -15.19 7.15 13.22
N PRO A 58 -15.68 7.07 14.47
CA PRO A 58 -16.40 8.18 15.08
C PRO A 58 -15.59 9.48 15.00
N GLY A 59 -16.21 10.53 14.44
CA GLY A 59 -15.56 11.83 14.24
C GLY A 59 -14.60 11.92 13.05
N ALA A 60 -14.49 10.88 12.22
CA ALA A 60 -13.72 10.94 10.99
C ALA A 60 -14.32 11.95 9.99
N ALA A 61 -13.48 12.83 9.45
CA ALA A 61 -13.85 13.78 8.41
C ALA A 61 -13.54 13.19 7.03
N LEU A 62 -14.50 12.47 6.47
CA LEU A 62 -14.32 11.81 5.16
C LEU A 62 -14.63 12.75 3.98
N PRO A 63 -13.94 12.58 2.84
CA PRO A 63 -14.28 13.28 1.61
C PRO A 63 -15.61 12.78 1.05
N ASN A 64 -16.23 13.58 0.17
CA ASN A 64 -17.51 13.24 -0.48
C ASN A 64 -17.44 12.02 -1.39
N GLN A 65 -16.23 11.62 -1.80
CA GLN A 65 -16.00 10.47 -2.65
C GLN A 65 -14.73 9.74 -2.20
N ILE A 66 -14.83 8.42 -2.10
CA ILE A 66 -13.73 7.52 -1.75
C ILE A 66 -13.71 6.40 -2.79
N ASN A 67 -12.51 6.06 -3.27
CA ASN A 67 -12.31 4.90 -4.12
C ASN A 67 -11.87 3.71 -3.27
N VAL A 68 -12.30 2.51 -3.66
CA VAL A 68 -11.82 1.25 -3.09
C VAL A 68 -10.97 0.55 -4.15
N ASP A 69 -9.65 0.55 -3.95
CA ASP A 69 -8.71 -0.05 -4.88
C ASP A 69 -8.37 -1.49 -4.43
N LEU A 70 -8.75 -2.48 -5.23
CA LEU A 70 -8.37 -3.88 -5.03
C LEU A 70 -7.18 -4.22 -5.92
N VAL A 71 -6.03 -4.51 -5.30
CA VAL A 71 -4.79 -4.82 -6.02
C VAL A 71 -4.45 -6.30 -5.85
N ALA A 72 -4.57 -7.07 -6.93
CA ALA A 72 -4.09 -8.44 -6.97
C ALA A 72 -2.57 -8.46 -7.22
N TYR A 73 -1.85 -9.32 -6.51
CA TYR A 73 -0.42 -9.52 -6.73
C TYR A 73 -0.05 -11.00 -6.62
N LEU A 74 1.04 -11.38 -7.30
CA LEU A 74 1.67 -12.67 -7.11
C LEU A 74 2.70 -12.54 -5.99
N ALA A 75 2.54 -13.31 -4.91
CA ALA A 75 3.49 -13.27 -3.79
C ALA A 75 4.92 -13.64 -4.20
N LYS A 76 5.07 -14.45 -5.25
CA LYS A 76 6.34 -14.79 -5.87
C LYS A 76 6.14 -15.02 -7.35
N ALA A 77 7.03 -14.48 -8.15
CA ALA A 77 7.17 -14.80 -9.56
C ALA A 77 8.65 -15.05 -9.87
N SER A 78 8.94 -16.09 -10.63
CA SER A 78 10.27 -16.33 -11.20
C SER A 78 10.24 -15.83 -12.64
N ILE A 79 11.22 -15.03 -13.03
CA ILE A 79 11.33 -14.47 -14.39
C ILE A 79 12.70 -14.81 -15.00
N GLU A 80 12.74 -15.00 -16.31
CA GLU A 80 14.00 -15.08 -17.04
C GLU A 80 14.60 -13.68 -17.21
N ILE A 81 15.88 -13.54 -16.91
CA ILE A 81 16.61 -12.28 -17.11
C ILE A 81 17.03 -12.21 -18.58
N MET A 82 16.30 -11.42 -19.35
CA MET A 82 16.57 -11.28 -20.79
C MET A 82 17.71 -10.29 -21.05
N HIS A 83 17.71 -9.12 -20.39
CA HIS A 83 18.72 -8.05 -20.49
C HIS A 83 18.67 -7.14 -19.23
N GLY A 84 19.75 -6.42 -18.89
CA GLY A 84 19.75 -5.34 -17.88
C GLY A 84 20.69 -5.54 -16.68
N GLU A 85 20.71 -4.57 -15.76
CA GLU A 85 21.65 -4.43 -14.63
C GLU A 85 21.64 -5.62 -13.65
N ASN A 86 20.58 -6.43 -13.64
CA ASN A 86 20.46 -7.67 -12.85
C ASN A 86 21.10 -8.91 -13.53
N ALA A 87 21.70 -8.76 -14.72
CA ALA A 87 22.42 -9.83 -15.42
C ALA A 87 23.85 -10.04 -14.88
N GLY A 88 24.27 -9.27 -13.87
CA GLY A 88 25.50 -9.42 -13.10
C GLY A 88 25.23 -9.42 -11.61
#